data_AF-A0A2K3N948-F1
#
_entry.id   AF-A0A2K3N948-F1
#
_cell.length_a   1.000
_cell.length_b   1.000
_cell.length_c   1.000
_cell.angle_alpha   90.00
_cell.angle_beta   90.00
_cell.angle_gamma   90.00
#
_symmetry.space_group_name_H-M   'P 1'
#
loop_
_entity.id
_entity.type
_entity.pdbx_description
1 polymer ?
#
loop_
_entity_poly.entity_id
_entity_poly.type
_entity_poly.pdbx_seq_one_letter_code
_entity_poly.pdbx_strand_id
1 'polypeptide(L)'
;GSCHLSLWHKNSSTELEQVFSLQFEGLYLKPKGYRGQLIYPKLLISPQATFIATLDLTGCLHIFKLDKEGFTLSQFVLGERDDSSMSDNLSSGGSKSFVGFMDFIWWCDNIIAIVDRNGVVMLIDILNGSKVQEEDPAYFFPALGRAQKCRGYLFLLASLSSKEISSTSDVGLSEELHQTEWIVEDKLKQFHLSRLLWFLVSFSEKSVLEMYSILIRKRNYQAALDFADSHGLDKDEVLKSQWLNSSQGVNEINIFLANIKDTNFVLSECVHRVGPTEDAVKALLAYGLRITDHHRFSEVDDDDSSKVWDVRLARLQIFQFRDRLETFLGINMGRFSVQEYSKFRIMPINEAAVALAESGKIGALNLLFKRHPYSLSPFVLEVLASIPETVPVQMYGQLLPGRSFPSGVSVRQDDWVECKKMVNFINTSVKNHDIQIQVKTEPLVKHFLGLFWPSIDELSKWYMDRARAMDDFSGQLDNCLSLLEFALRKGISELQQFHQDVLYLHQVIYSDDND
;
A
#
# COMPACT_ATOMS: atom_id res chain seq x y z
N GLY A 1 1.60 -32.88 32.13
CA GLY A 1 0.82 -31.64 32.25
C GLY A 1 0.75 -31.00 30.88
N SER A 2 -0.17 -30.06 30.63
CA SER A 2 -0.16 -29.30 29.38
C SER A 2 1.08 -28.40 29.33
N CYS A 3 1.86 -28.54 28.27
CA CYS A 3 3.07 -27.77 28.01
C CYS A 3 2.88 -26.96 26.74
N HIS A 4 3.50 -25.78 26.69
CA HIS A 4 3.43 -24.91 25.52
C HIS A 4 4.82 -24.78 24.90
N LEU A 5 4.89 -25.12 23.62
CA LEU A 5 6.02 -24.86 22.75
C LEU A 5 5.75 -23.52 22.06
N SER A 6 6.50 -22.48 22.40
CA SER A 6 6.30 -21.15 21.81
C SER A 6 7.51 -20.70 21.02
N LEU A 7 7.25 -20.20 19.82
CA LEU A 7 8.24 -19.70 18.89
C LEU A 7 8.33 -18.18 18.99
N TRP A 8 9.54 -17.66 19.20
CA TRP A 8 9.76 -16.23 19.41
C TRP A 8 10.76 -15.66 18.40
N HIS A 9 10.44 -14.48 17.91
CA HIS A 9 11.24 -13.69 16.99
C HIS A 9 11.77 -12.47 17.74
N LYS A 10 13.11 -12.32 17.77
CA LYS A 10 13.74 -11.15 18.39
C LYS A 10 13.76 -10.00 17.39
N ASN A 11 13.02 -8.94 17.69
CA ASN A 11 13.09 -7.72 16.91
C ASN A 11 14.34 -6.91 17.30
N SER A 12 14.78 -6.02 16.41
CA SER A 12 16.02 -5.25 16.54
C SER A 12 16.04 -4.28 17.75
N SER A 13 14.92 -4.07 18.44
CA SER A 13 14.80 -3.30 19.69
C SER A 13 15.08 -4.12 20.96
N THR A 14 15.61 -5.35 20.84
CA THR A 14 15.77 -6.34 21.93
C THR A 14 14.48 -6.93 22.49
N GLU A 15 13.31 -6.56 21.96
CA GLU A 15 12.02 -7.13 22.32
C GLU A 15 11.79 -8.49 21.62
N LEU A 16 11.27 -9.45 22.39
CA LEU A 16 10.90 -10.79 21.93
C LEU A 16 9.42 -10.79 21.56
N GLU A 17 9.10 -11.09 20.30
CA GLU A 17 7.74 -11.21 19.80
C GLU A 17 7.39 -12.69 19.61
N GLN A 18 6.26 -13.14 20.16
CA GLN A 18 5.81 -14.52 20.03
C GLN A 18 5.09 -14.69 18.69
N VAL A 19 5.66 -15.51 17.80
CA VAL A 19 5.13 -15.77 16.44
C VAL A 19 4.14 -16.92 16.42
N PHE A 20 4.40 -17.97 17.20
CA PHE A 20 3.54 -19.16 17.23
C PHE A 20 3.54 -19.82 18.61
N SER A 21 2.45 -20.50 18.97
CA SER A 21 2.36 -21.32 20.19
C SER A 21 1.64 -22.61 19.89
N LEU A 22 2.23 -23.74 20.27
CA LEU A 22 1.61 -25.06 20.19
C LEU A 22 1.47 -25.62 21.61
N GLN A 23 0.28 -26.12 21.95
CA GLN A 23 0.07 -26.86 23.20
C GLN A 23 0.27 -28.35 22.93
N PHE A 24 1.05 -29.01 23.78
CA PHE A 24 1.26 -30.46 23.74
C PHE A 24 1.34 -31.02 25.16
N GLU A 25 1.18 -32.33 25.33
CA GLU A 25 1.26 -32.97 26.64
C GLU A 25 2.65 -33.53 26.91
N GLY A 26 3.24 -33.17 28.05
CA GLY A 26 4.53 -33.71 28.50
C GLY A 26 4.83 -33.39 29.96
N LEU A 27 5.85 -34.04 30.53
CA LEU A 27 6.26 -33.83 31.93
C LEU A 27 7.63 -33.17 32.00
N TYR A 28 7.67 -31.84 32.12
CA TYR A 28 8.93 -31.06 32.19
C TYR A 28 9.24 -30.52 33.60
N LEU A 29 8.39 -30.83 34.60
CA LEU A 29 8.55 -30.41 36.00
C LEU A 29 8.43 -31.61 36.94
N LYS A 30 9.28 -31.65 37.97
CA LYS A 30 9.22 -32.68 39.01
C LYS A 30 7.95 -32.50 39.85
N PRO A 31 7.01 -33.47 39.88
CA PRO A 31 5.86 -33.40 40.77
C PRO A 31 6.31 -33.38 42.23
N LYS A 32 5.66 -32.58 43.09
CA LYS A 32 5.91 -32.61 44.53
C LYS A 32 5.62 -34.03 45.05
N GLY A 33 6.64 -34.70 45.59
CA GLY A 33 6.55 -36.07 46.12
C GLY A 33 7.00 -37.20 45.19
N TYR A 34 7.43 -36.92 43.95
CA TYR A 34 7.90 -37.98 43.04
C TYR A 34 9.25 -38.58 43.49
N ARG A 35 9.25 -39.88 43.80
CA ARG A 35 10.45 -40.71 44.02
C ARG A 35 10.67 -41.64 42.83
N GLY A 36 11.52 -41.21 41.91
CA GLY A 36 11.98 -41.97 40.74
C GLY A 36 13.20 -41.29 40.11
N GLN A 37 13.92 -41.99 39.23
CA GLN A 37 15.07 -41.44 38.51
C GLN A 37 14.55 -40.50 37.41
N LEU A 38 14.85 -39.20 37.54
CA LEU A 38 14.39 -38.17 36.61
C LEU A 38 15.51 -37.84 35.62
N ILE A 39 15.11 -37.67 34.36
CA ILE A 39 16.02 -37.28 33.27
C ILE A 39 16.06 -35.75 33.16
N TYR A 40 17.16 -35.19 32.66
CA TYR A 40 17.23 -33.75 32.42
C TYR A 40 16.46 -33.40 31.14
N PRO A 41 15.45 -32.52 31.20
CA PRO A 41 14.65 -32.20 30.04
C PRO A 41 15.53 -31.45 29.03
N LYS A 42 15.44 -31.84 27.77
CA LYS A 42 16.32 -31.30 26.72
C LYS A 42 15.52 -30.91 25.50
N LEU A 43 15.89 -29.80 24.88
CA LEU A 43 15.28 -29.28 23.67
C LEU A 43 16.40 -28.96 22.67
N LEU A 44 16.35 -29.54 21.48
CA LEU A 44 17.33 -29.31 20.43
C LEU A 44 16.65 -29.12 19.07
N ILE A 45 17.26 -28.27 18.24
CA ILE A 45 16.86 -28.03 16.86
C ILE A 45 17.78 -28.84 15.95
N SER A 46 17.24 -29.40 14.86
CA SER A 46 18.02 -30.08 13.85
C SER A 46 19.01 -29.11 13.16
N PRO A 47 20.17 -29.58 12.66
CA PRO A 47 21.21 -28.71 12.08
C PRO A 47 20.73 -27.76 10.97
N GLN A 48 19.74 -28.14 10.16
CA GLN A 48 19.17 -27.27 9.12
C GLN A 48 17.87 -26.59 9.54
N ALA A 49 17.46 -26.69 10.82
CA ALA A 49 16.25 -26.09 11.36
C ALA A 49 14.97 -26.50 10.60
N THR A 50 14.81 -27.80 10.37
CA THR A 50 13.61 -28.43 9.78
C THR A 50 12.79 -29.14 10.85
N PHE A 51 13.44 -29.64 11.90
CA PHE A 51 12.82 -30.34 13.01
C PHE A 51 13.28 -29.79 14.36
N ILE A 52 12.38 -29.89 15.34
CA ILE A 52 12.62 -29.54 16.74
C ILE A 52 12.25 -30.75 17.57
N ALA A 53 13.13 -31.18 18.47
CA ALA A 53 12.88 -32.30 19.36
C ALA A 53 12.98 -31.90 20.83
N THR A 54 12.08 -32.43 21.65
CA THR A 54 12.02 -32.22 23.11
C THR A 54 11.99 -33.56 23.83
N LEU A 55 12.80 -33.72 24.88
CA LEU A 55 12.79 -34.85 25.80
C LEU A 55 12.20 -34.42 27.14
N ASP A 56 11.19 -35.13 27.62
CA ASP A 56 10.56 -34.88 28.90
C ASP A 56 11.27 -35.61 30.07
N LEU A 57 10.88 -35.30 31.32
CA LEU A 57 11.45 -35.89 32.53
C LEU A 57 11.20 -37.40 32.68
N THR A 58 10.20 -37.94 31.98
CA THR A 58 9.88 -39.37 31.96
C THR A 58 10.66 -40.13 30.89
N GLY A 59 11.35 -39.41 30.01
CA GLY A 59 12.10 -39.95 28.89
C GLY A 59 11.28 -40.08 27.61
N CYS A 60 10.20 -39.31 27.46
CA CYS A 60 9.40 -39.20 26.25
C CYS A 60 10.00 -38.18 25.28
N LEU A 61 10.34 -38.63 24.07
CA LEU A 61 10.81 -37.76 22.99
C LEU A 61 9.63 -37.33 22.12
N HIS A 62 9.45 -36.02 21.96
CA HIS A 62 8.49 -35.43 21.02
C HIS A 62 9.24 -34.69 19.91
N ILE A 63 8.81 -34.85 18.66
CA ILE A 63 9.41 -34.22 17.48
C ILE A 63 8.36 -33.36 16.78
N PHE A 64 8.77 -32.16 16.40
CA PHE A 64 7.95 -31.16 15.73
C PHE A 64 8.61 -30.80 14.40
N LYS A 65 7.80 -30.75 13.33
CA LYS A 65 8.23 -30.24 12.03
C LYS A 65 7.99 -28.74 11.99
N LEU A 66 8.97 -28.04 11.46
CA LEU A 66 8.96 -26.60 11.37
C LEU A 66 8.94 -26.13 9.93
N ASP A 67 8.02 -25.22 9.63
CA ASP A 67 7.98 -24.50 8.36
C ASP A 67 8.69 -23.14 8.46
N LYS A 68 9.71 -22.94 7.63
CA LYS A 68 10.56 -21.74 7.63
C LYS A 68 9.89 -20.51 7.02
N GLU A 69 8.94 -20.70 6.10
CA GLU A 69 8.29 -19.60 5.39
C GLU A 69 7.06 -19.11 6.14
N GLY A 70 6.28 -20.02 6.73
CA GLY A 70 5.08 -19.71 7.50
C GLY A 70 5.28 -19.56 9.02
N PHE A 71 6.47 -19.87 9.56
CA PHE A 71 6.74 -19.93 11.01
C PHE A 71 5.74 -20.81 11.80
N THR A 72 5.25 -21.90 11.18
CA THR A 72 4.30 -22.82 11.81
C THR A 72 4.99 -24.06 12.35
N LEU A 73 4.46 -24.58 13.46
CA LEU A 73 4.91 -25.83 14.10
C LEU A 73 3.79 -26.86 13.98
N SER A 74 4.13 -28.03 13.43
CA SER A 74 3.24 -29.19 13.41
C SER A 74 3.87 -30.35 14.17
N GLN A 75 3.07 -31.07 14.95
CA GLN A 75 3.53 -32.28 15.63
C GLN A 75 3.80 -33.36 14.57
N PHE A 76 5.01 -33.89 14.54
CA PHE A 76 5.39 -34.92 13.59
C PHE A 76 5.06 -36.30 14.19
N VAL A 77 4.20 -37.07 13.51
CA VAL A 77 3.85 -38.44 13.89
C VAL A 77 4.62 -39.39 12.97
N LEU A 78 5.46 -40.24 13.55
CA LEU A 78 6.20 -41.27 12.82
C LEU A 78 5.21 -42.27 12.21
N GLY A 79 5.27 -42.50 10.89
CA GLY A 79 4.28 -43.31 10.17
C GLY A 79 4.26 -44.78 10.62
N GLU A 80 3.07 -45.33 10.79
CA GLU A 80 2.84 -46.77 11.02
C GLU A 80 2.84 -47.55 9.71
N ARG A 81 3.46 -48.74 9.72
CA ARG A 81 2.85 -49.96 9.14
C ARG A 81 3.46 -51.25 9.74
N ASP A 82 2.57 -52.04 10.35
CA ASP A 82 2.38 -53.52 10.31
C ASP A 82 3.60 -54.36 9.85
N ASP A 83 4.11 -55.37 10.57
CA ASP A 83 3.42 -56.55 11.09
C ASP A 83 4.31 -57.42 12.02
N SER A 84 3.69 -57.99 13.07
CA SER A 84 4.08 -59.18 13.88
C SER A 84 5.37 -59.10 14.76
N SER A 85 5.37 -59.39 16.07
CA SER A 85 4.50 -60.25 16.87
C SER A 85 4.60 -59.98 18.40
N MET A 86 3.47 -60.25 19.07
CA MET A 86 3.24 -60.52 20.50
C MET A 86 2.85 -59.35 21.44
N SER A 87 1.53 -59.05 21.41
CA SER A 87 0.54 -59.07 22.51
C SER A 87 0.97 -58.78 23.96
N ASP A 88 0.19 -58.17 24.84
CA ASP A 88 -1.18 -57.61 24.83
C ASP A 88 -1.31 -56.77 26.12
N ASN A 89 -1.96 -55.60 26.05
CA ASN A 89 -3.15 -55.25 26.85
C ASN A 89 -3.41 -53.73 26.89
N LEU A 90 -4.55 -53.38 26.29
CA LEU A 90 -5.51 -52.33 26.67
C LEU A 90 -5.21 -50.84 26.33
N SER A 91 -5.73 -50.47 25.15
CA SER A 91 -6.72 -49.40 24.93
C SER A 91 -6.33 -47.92 24.80
N SER A 92 -6.98 -47.31 23.80
CA SER A 92 -7.12 -45.89 23.41
C SER A 92 -6.01 -45.31 22.52
N GLY A 93 -6.46 -44.75 21.37
CA GLY A 93 -5.62 -44.15 20.35
C GLY A 93 -4.83 -42.98 20.92
N GLY A 94 -3.53 -43.20 21.06
CA GLY A 94 -2.56 -42.21 21.50
C GLY A 94 -1.31 -42.34 20.64
N SER A 95 -0.76 -41.21 20.23
CA SER A 95 0.59 -41.11 19.66
C SER A 95 1.56 -42.02 20.43
N LYS A 96 2.23 -42.96 19.77
CA LYS A 96 3.31 -43.74 20.38
C LYS A 96 4.40 -42.79 20.86
N SER A 97 4.34 -42.41 22.13
CA SER A 97 5.41 -41.72 22.84
C SER A 97 6.46 -42.76 23.18
N PHE A 98 7.70 -42.55 22.73
CA PHE A 98 8.78 -43.45 23.10
C PHE A 98 9.15 -43.16 24.56
N VAL A 99 8.68 -43.98 25.49
CA VAL A 99 8.97 -43.82 26.91
C VAL A 99 10.25 -44.56 27.25
N GLY A 100 11.26 -43.85 27.78
CA GLY A 100 12.41 -44.51 28.41
C GLY A 100 13.77 -43.83 28.21
N PHE A 101 13.92 -42.84 27.35
CA PHE A 101 15.25 -42.37 26.96
C PHE A 101 15.92 -41.41 27.95
N MET A 102 17.23 -41.55 28.14
CA MET A 102 18.05 -40.74 29.06
C MET A 102 18.57 -39.45 28.44
N ASP A 103 18.95 -39.45 27.16
CA ASP A 103 19.39 -38.24 26.46
C ASP A 103 19.22 -38.43 24.94
N PHE A 104 19.23 -37.33 24.19
CA PHE A 104 19.26 -37.37 22.72
C PHE A 104 20.11 -36.23 22.14
N ILE A 105 20.65 -36.44 20.93
CA ILE A 105 21.35 -35.43 20.14
C ILE A 105 21.11 -35.66 18.65
N TRP A 106 21.03 -34.58 17.87
CA TRP A 106 20.95 -34.67 16.42
C TRP A 106 22.29 -35.10 15.83
N TRP A 107 22.28 -36.19 15.06
CA TRP A 107 23.45 -36.65 14.30
C TRP A 107 23.51 -35.93 12.94
N CYS A 108 22.36 -35.84 12.27
CA CYS A 108 22.14 -34.99 11.09
C CYS A 108 20.69 -34.51 11.07
N ASP A 109 20.26 -33.79 10.03
CA ASP A 109 18.93 -33.15 10.01
C ASP A 109 17.75 -34.13 10.17
N ASN A 110 17.94 -35.39 9.75
CA ASN A 110 16.90 -36.42 9.79
C ASN A 110 17.23 -37.59 10.75
N ILE A 111 18.42 -37.62 11.36
CA ILE A 111 18.86 -38.72 12.23
C ILE A 111 19.13 -38.19 13.64
N ILE A 112 18.52 -38.84 14.65
CA ILE A 112 18.76 -38.57 16.07
C ILE A 112 19.50 -39.75 16.69
N ALA A 113 20.55 -39.46 17.44
CA ALA A 113 21.16 -40.38 18.40
C ALA A 113 20.43 -40.28 19.75
N ILE A 114 19.93 -41.40 20.26
CA ILE A 114 19.19 -41.50 21.51
C ILE A 114 19.90 -42.48 22.45
N VAL A 115 20.00 -42.15 23.73
CA VAL A 115 20.55 -43.03 24.76
C VAL A 115 19.42 -43.62 25.60
N ASP A 116 19.36 -44.93 25.73
CA ASP A 116 18.40 -45.64 26.60
C ASP A 116 18.88 -45.71 28.06
N ARG A 117 18.01 -46.06 29.01
CA ARG A 117 18.34 -46.23 30.45
C ARG A 117 19.43 -47.25 30.72
N ASN A 118 19.60 -48.19 29.78
CA ASN A 118 20.61 -49.22 29.83
C ASN A 118 21.99 -48.75 29.30
N GLY A 119 22.11 -47.47 28.91
CA GLY A 119 23.35 -46.89 28.39
C GLY A 119 23.64 -47.22 26.93
N VAL A 120 22.71 -47.87 26.22
CA VAL A 120 22.83 -48.18 24.79
C VAL A 120 22.46 -46.94 23.97
N VAL A 121 23.33 -46.56 23.05
CA VAL A 121 23.06 -45.47 22.09
C VAL A 121 22.48 -46.06 20.81
N MET A 122 21.39 -45.48 20.31
CA MET A 122 20.71 -45.87 19.08
C MET A 122 20.61 -44.68 18.13
N LEU A 123 20.90 -44.88 16.85
CA LEU A 123 20.65 -43.92 15.79
C LEU A 123 19.30 -44.23 15.14
N ILE A 124 18.40 -43.26 15.10
CA ILE A 124 17.06 -43.39 14.52
C ILE A 124 16.90 -42.39 13.39
N ASP A 125 16.54 -42.88 12.21
CA ASP A 125 16.08 -42.04 11.10
C ASP A 125 14.58 -41.70 11.30
N ILE A 126 14.28 -40.41 11.41
CA ILE A 126 12.95 -39.90 11.72
C ILE A 126 12.02 -39.95 10.50
N LEU A 127 12.56 -39.94 9.29
CA LEU A 127 11.72 -40.00 8.08
C LEU A 127 11.26 -41.44 7.81
N ASN A 128 12.12 -42.42 8.09
CA ASN A 128 11.89 -43.83 7.78
C ASN A 128 11.48 -44.67 9.01
N GLY A 129 11.66 -44.14 10.23
CA GLY A 129 11.32 -44.82 11.49
C GLY A 129 12.17 -46.05 11.81
N SER A 130 13.25 -46.28 11.07
CA SER A 130 14.15 -47.42 11.22
C SER A 130 15.34 -47.10 12.14
N LYS A 131 15.79 -48.09 12.90
CA LYS A 131 17.10 -48.05 13.57
C LYS A 131 18.17 -48.17 12.50
N VAL A 132 19.12 -47.24 12.48
CA VAL A 132 20.30 -47.34 11.62
C VAL A 132 21.18 -48.43 12.24
N GLN A 133 21.17 -49.62 11.63
CA GLN A 133 21.96 -50.74 12.09
C GLN A 133 23.40 -50.53 11.60
N GLU A 134 24.32 -50.17 12.51
CA GLU A 134 25.76 -50.12 12.20
C GLU A 134 26.40 -51.46 12.63
N GLU A 135 27.06 -52.15 11.69
CA GLU A 135 27.84 -53.37 11.97
C GLU A 135 29.20 -53.08 12.63
N ASP A 136 29.54 -51.81 12.87
CA ASP A 136 30.80 -51.37 13.47
C ASP A 136 30.58 -50.66 14.83
N PRO A 137 31.50 -50.81 15.81
CA PRO A 137 31.38 -50.14 17.11
C PRO A 137 31.61 -48.63 16.99
N ALA A 138 30.54 -47.84 17.12
CA ALA A 138 30.61 -46.39 17.22
C ALA A 138 31.16 -45.94 18.59
N TYR A 139 32.21 -45.12 18.57
CA TYR A 139 32.80 -44.52 19.77
C TYR A 139 32.11 -43.18 20.07
N PHE A 140 31.51 -43.05 21.25
CA PHE A 140 30.83 -41.82 21.69
C PHE A 140 31.72 -40.98 22.61
N PHE A 141 31.86 -39.68 22.33
CA PHE A 141 32.56 -38.73 23.21
C PHE A 141 31.56 -37.70 23.76
N PRO A 142 31.47 -37.49 25.08
CA PRO A 142 30.61 -36.46 25.65
C PRO A 142 31.19 -35.08 25.32
N ALA A 143 30.53 -34.35 24.41
CA ALA A 143 30.89 -32.98 24.07
C ALA A 143 29.93 -31.99 24.73
N LEU A 144 30.47 -30.97 25.40
CA LEU A 144 29.71 -29.87 25.97
C LEU A 144 29.17 -29.01 24.81
N GLY A 145 27.87 -29.13 24.52
CA GLY A 145 27.24 -28.49 23.36
C GLY A 145 27.28 -26.96 23.47
N ARG A 146 28.12 -26.31 22.65
CA ARG A 146 28.01 -24.87 22.39
C ARG A 146 26.92 -24.64 21.35
N ALA A 147 26.13 -23.58 21.51
CA ALA A 147 25.08 -23.19 20.57
C ALA A 147 25.61 -23.18 19.11
N GLN A 148 24.98 -23.96 18.24
CA GLN A 148 25.43 -24.12 16.85
C GLN A 148 24.91 -22.93 16.01
N LYS A 149 25.78 -22.31 15.22
CA LYS A 149 25.44 -21.16 14.36
C LYS A 149 24.70 -21.68 13.11
N CYS A 150 23.37 -21.57 13.08
CA CYS A 150 22.56 -21.92 11.91
C CYS A 150 22.19 -20.67 11.09
N ARG A 151 22.21 -20.76 9.75
CA ARG A 151 21.61 -19.73 8.88
C ARG A 151 20.08 -19.92 8.88
N GLY A 152 19.36 -18.91 9.37
CA GLY A 152 17.90 -18.94 9.52
C GLY A 152 17.49 -19.18 10.98
N TYR A 153 16.60 -18.31 11.47
CA TYR A 153 16.15 -18.18 12.85
C TYR A 153 15.42 -19.43 13.34
N LEU A 154 15.57 -19.80 14.64
CA LEU A 154 14.47 -19.93 15.64
C LEU A 154 14.98 -19.83 17.09
N PHE A 155 14.17 -19.18 17.94
CA PHE A 155 14.27 -19.20 19.39
C PHE A 155 13.02 -19.84 19.95
N LEU A 156 13.18 -20.80 20.85
CA LEU A 156 12.06 -21.49 21.45
C LEU A 156 12.06 -21.23 22.96
N LEU A 157 10.96 -20.65 23.41
CA LEU A 157 10.72 -20.33 24.80
C LEU A 157 9.72 -21.34 25.34
N ALA A 158 10.03 -21.98 26.45
CA ALA A 158 9.03 -22.72 27.22
C ALA A 158 8.54 -21.79 28.34
N SER A 159 7.29 -21.32 28.27
CA SER A 159 6.63 -20.60 29.37
C SER A 159 5.60 -21.52 30.01
N LEU A 160 5.62 -21.59 31.35
CA LEU A 160 4.52 -22.19 32.12
C LEU A 160 3.30 -21.27 32.10
N SER A 161 2.12 -21.83 31.89
CA SER A 161 0.87 -21.18 32.28
C SER A 161 0.61 -21.52 33.75
N SER A 162 0.82 -20.56 34.66
CA SER A 162 0.25 -20.62 36.01
C SER A 162 -1.09 -19.89 36.06
N LYS A 163 -2.19 -20.63 35.90
CA LYS A 163 -3.46 -20.33 36.59
C LYS A 163 -3.57 -21.45 37.62
N GLU A 164 -3.63 -21.21 38.92
CA GLU A 164 -4.71 -20.53 39.62
C GLU A 164 -4.20 -19.79 40.87
N ILE A 165 -4.87 -18.69 41.25
CA ILE A 165 -4.68 -18.03 42.55
C ILE A 165 -5.93 -18.28 43.42
N SER A 166 -5.66 -18.57 44.69
CA SER A 166 -6.53 -18.52 45.88
C SER A 166 -7.55 -19.67 46.02
N SER A 167 -7.67 -20.33 47.17
CA SER A 167 -7.73 -19.76 48.53
C SER A 167 -7.53 -20.84 49.62
N THR A 168 -7.04 -20.41 50.80
CA THR A 168 -7.30 -20.86 52.20
C THR A 168 -7.22 -22.37 52.52
N SER A 169 -6.63 -22.88 53.60
CA SER A 169 -6.33 -22.41 54.96
C SER A 169 -5.50 -23.50 55.68
N ASP A 170 -4.98 -23.15 56.85
CA ASP A 170 -4.50 -24.02 57.94
C ASP A 170 -3.10 -24.66 57.81
N VAL A 171 -2.17 -24.22 58.69
CA VAL A 171 -1.79 -24.90 59.95
C VAL A 171 -1.27 -26.30 59.62
N GLY A 172 0.01 -26.57 59.65
CA GLY A 172 0.98 -26.26 60.68
C GLY A 172 1.86 -27.50 60.81
N LEU A 173 2.91 -27.35 61.60
CA LEU A 173 3.85 -28.37 62.03
C LEU A 173 4.90 -28.76 60.98
N SER A 174 6.14 -28.35 61.22
CA SER A 174 7.09 -29.02 62.14
C SER A 174 7.71 -30.19 61.39
N GLU A 175 9.01 -30.41 61.36
CA GLU A 175 10.12 -29.88 62.14
C GLU A 175 11.32 -30.59 61.46
N GLU A 176 12.47 -29.91 61.39
CA GLU A 176 13.64 -30.39 62.12
C GLU A 176 14.25 -31.66 61.52
N LEU A 177 15.40 -31.54 60.84
CA LEU A 177 16.72 -31.87 61.41
C LEU A 177 17.31 -32.97 60.52
N HIS A 178 18.58 -33.15 60.26
CA HIS A 178 19.88 -32.54 60.58
C HIS A 178 20.74 -33.00 59.37
N GLN A 179 21.64 -32.22 58.81
CA GLN A 179 23.06 -32.19 59.16
C GLN A 179 23.70 -31.26 58.12
N THR A 180 24.39 -30.17 58.49
CA THR A 180 25.86 -30.16 58.69
C THR A 180 26.54 -30.91 57.52
N GLU A 181 27.13 -30.27 56.51
CA GLU A 181 28.42 -29.59 56.66
C GLU A 181 28.87 -28.87 55.35
N TRP A 182 29.40 -27.64 55.54
CA TRP A 182 30.44 -26.95 54.77
C TRP A 182 30.11 -26.32 53.40
N ILE A 183 29.59 -25.10 53.55
CA ILE A 183 29.93 -23.92 52.76
C ILE A 183 31.42 -23.59 52.95
N VAL A 184 32.16 -23.42 51.86
CA VAL A 184 33.13 -22.33 51.69
C VAL A 184 32.58 -21.53 50.51
N GLU A 185 31.87 -20.44 50.79
CA GLU A 185 32.34 -19.05 50.61
C GLU A 185 32.79 -18.80 49.15
N ASP A 186 32.20 -17.88 48.38
CA ASP A 186 31.53 -16.69 48.84
C ASP A 186 30.68 -16.04 47.74
N LYS A 187 29.51 -15.54 48.17
CA LYS A 187 28.70 -14.46 47.62
C LYS A 187 28.41 -14.43 46.11
N LEU A 188 27.18 -14.85 45.76
CA LEU A 188 26.20 -14.02 45.04
C LEU A 188 24.80 -14.67 45.19
N LYS A 189 24.28 -14.78 46.41
CA LYS A 189 22.84 -14.98 46.61
C LYS A 189 22.19 -13.62 46.78
N GLN A 190 21.46 -13.18 45.75
CA GLN A 190 20.04 -12.84 45.87
C GLN A 190 19.47 -12.47 44.50
N PHE A 191 19.36 -13.44 43.61
CA PHE A 191 18.27 -13.44 42.63
C PHE A 191 17.68 -14.85 42.58
N HIS A 192 16.37 -14.92 42.80
CA HIS A 192 15.55 -16.12 42.66
C HIS A 192 15.52 -16.56 41.19
N LEU A 193 16.57 -17.28 40.76
CA LEU A 193 16.68 -17.91 39.44
C LEU A 193 15.77 -19.14 39.25
N SER A 194 14.90 -19.43 40.22
CA SER A 194 13.97 -20.57 40.20
C SER A 194 12.60 -20.25 39.56
N ARG A 195 12.42 -19.08 38.93
CA ARG A 195 11.12 -18.73 38.28
C ARG A 195 11.13 -18.58 36.77
N LEU A 196 12.28 -18.53 36.09
CA LEU A 196 12.34 -18.52 34.63
C LEU A 196 13.66 -19.12 34.14
N LEU A 197 13.62 -20.30 33.52
CA LEU A 197 14.77 -20.90 32.83
C LEU A 197 14.69 -20.53 31.35
N TRP A 198 15.52 -19.58 30.91
CA TRP A 198 15.65 -19.18 29.50
C TRP A 198 16.90 -19.83 28.91
N PHE A 199 16.79 -20.50 27.76
CA PHE A 199 17.95 -21.05 27.03
C PHE A 199 18.06 -20.41 25.64
N LEU A 200 19.23 -19.84 25.33
CA LEU A 200 19.56 -19.23 24.03
C LEU A 200 20.16 -20.28 23.10
N VAL A 201 19.58 -20.46 21.89
CA VAL A 201 19.91 -21.60 21.01
C VAL A 201 20.62 -21.22 19.70
N SER A 202 20.44 -20.04 19.07
CA SER A 202 21.17 -19.71 17.82
C SER A 202 21.28 -18.19 17.47
N PHE A 203 22.13 -17.84 16.48
CA PHE A 203 22.33 -16.48 15.90
C PHE A 203 22.24 -16.52 14.36
N SER A 204 21.73 -15.46 13.70
CA SER A 204 21.69 -15.31 12.24
C SER A 204 22.49 -14.10 11.71
N GLU A 205 23.02 -14.22 10.48
CA GLU A 205 23.82 -13.21 9.78
C GLU A 205 22.99 -12.59 8.64
N LYS A 206 22.99 -11.26 8.52
CA LYS A 206 22.30 -10.48 7.47
C LYS A 206 23.29 -9.69 6.65
N SER A 207 23.02 -9.49 5.36
CA SER A 207 23.83 -8.60 4.53
C SER A 207 23.58 -7.12 4.86
N VAL A 208 24.52 -6.24 4.51
CA VAL A 208 24.45 -4.79 4.77
C VAL A 208 23.23 -4.16 4.08
N LEU A 209 22.95 -4.54 2.83
CA LEU A 209 21.80 -4.05 2.06
C LEU A 209 20.45 -4.56 2.61
N GLU A 210 20.40 -5.83 3.05
CA GLU A 210 19.22 -6.37 3.73
C GLU A 210 18.97 -5.65 5.05
N MET A 211 20.01 -5.36 5.83
CA MET A 211 19.85 -4.61 7.07
C MET A 211 19.37 -3.18 6.79
N TYR A 212 19.90 -2.51 5.77
CA TYR A 212 19.48 -1.18 5.36
C TYR A 212 18.00 -1.13 4.95
N SER A 213 17.58 -2.02 4.07
CA SER A 213 16.17 -2.14 3.65
C SER A 213 15.24 -2.47 4.82
N ILE A 214 15.68 -3.28 5.79
CA ILE A 214 14.92 -3.57 7.00
C ILE A 214 14.77 -2.32 7.88
N LEU A 215 15.82 -1.52 8.05
CA LEU A 215 15.76 -0.26 8.81
C LEU A 215 14.77 0.72 8.19
N ILE A 216 14.80 0.86 6.86
CA ILE A 216 13.85 1.67 6.09
C ILE A 216 12.41 1.15 6.27
N ARG A 217 12.19 -0.17 6.12
CA ARG A 217 10.88 -0.80 6.27
C ARG A 217 10.31 -0.65 7.69
N LYS A 218 11.17 -0.69 8.70
CA LYS A 218 10.81 -0.46 10.11
C LYS A 218 10.62 1.01 10.47
N ARG A 219 10.80 1.93 9.53
CA ARG A 219 10.69 3.39 9.72
C ARG A 219 11.66 3.97 10.75
N ASN A 220 12.76 3.27 11.03
CA ASN A 220 13.82 3.82 11.88
C ASN A 220 14.80 4.63 11.02
N TYR A 221 14.31 5.79 10.55
CA TYR A 221 15.02 6.58 9.54
C TYR A 221 16.33 7.16 10.06
N GLN A 222 16.42 7.56 11.33
CA GLN A 222 17.68 8.08 11.87
C GLN A 222 18.75 6.99 11.89
N ALA A 223 18.44 5.81 12.40
CA ALA A 223 19.38 4.68 12.37
C ALA A 223 19.70 4.25 10.94
N ALA A 224 18.76 4.38 9.99
CA ALA A 224 19.02 4.11 8.58
C ALA A 224 19.98 5.14 7.96
N LEU A 225 19.84 6.43 8.27
CA LEU A 225 20.76 7.48 7.82
C LEU A 225 22.16 7.29 8.41
N ASP A 226 22.24 7.03 9.72
CA ASP A 226 23.52 6.76 10.40
C ASP A 226 24.19 5.50 9.81
N PHE A 227 23.39 4.46 9.51
CA PHE A 227 23.85 3.23 8.86
C PHE A 227 24.31 3.48 7.41
N ALA A 228 23.61 4.33 6.67
CA ALA A 228 24.03 4.74 5.33
C ALA A 228 25.35 5.51 5.37
N ASP A 229 25.52 6.41 6.34
CA ASP A 229 26.76 7.15 6.56
C ASP A 229 27.94 6.23 6.91
N SER A 230 27.72 5.23 7.77
CA SER A 230 28.77 4.29 8.15
C SER A 230 29.17 3.32 7.04
N HIS A 231 28.27 3.05 6.09
CA HIS A 231 28.48 2.06 5.02
C HIS A 231 28.58 2.66 3.61
N GLY A 232 28.53 4.00 3.48
CA GLY A 232 28.59 4.69 2.19
C GLY A 232 27.40 4.41 1.25
N LEU A 233 26.21 4.15 1.81
CA LEU A 233 25.01 3.84 1.04
C LEU A 233 24.26 5.12 0.62
N ASP A 234 23.44 5.00 -0.43
CA ASP A 234 22.64 6.12 -0.91
C ASP A 234 21.50 6.47 0.06
N LYS A 235 21.46 7.74 0.49
CA LYS A 235 20.47 8.29 1.41
C LYS A 235 19.13 8.57 0.73
N ASP A 236 19.09 8.63 -0.60
CA ASP A 236 17.87 8.90 -1.34
C ASP A 236 16.76 7.91 -1.00
N GLU A 237 17.07 6.62 -0.82
CA GLU A 237 16.06 5.61 -0.47
C GLU A 237 15.41 5.85 0.90
N VAL A 238 16.16 6.38 1.86
CA VAL A 238 15.61 6.81 3.16
C VAL A 238 14.73 8.03 2.98
N LEU A 239 15.20 9.05 2.24
CA LEU A 239 14.44 10.28 1.99
C LEU A 239 13.14 10.02 1.21
N LYS A 240 13.18 9.16 0.18
CA LYS A 240 12.01 8.69 -0.56
C LYS A 240 11.00 8.03 0.37
N SER A 241 11.47 7.11 1.23
CA SER A 241 10.60 6.46 2.21
C SER A 241 10.02 7.44 3.24
N GLN A 242 10.80 8.40 3.72
CA GLN A 242 10.32 9.47 4.60
C GLN A 242 9.25 10.32 3.94
N TRP A 243 9.47 10.75 2.69
CA TRP A 243 8.48 11.49 1.90
C TRP A 243 7.16 10.71 1.75
N LEU A 244 7.24 9.45 1.33
CA LEU A 244 6.07 8.58 1.11
C LEU A 244 5.24 8.34 2.38
N ASN A 245 5.89 8.34 3.56
CA ASN A 245 5.23 8.13 4.85
C ASN A 245 4.96 9.45 5.61
N SER A 246 5.31 10.60 5.05
CA SER A 246 5.09 11.91 5.67
C SER A 246 3.68 12.44 5.41
N SER A 247 3.35 13.58 6.04
CA SER A 247 2.10 14.29 5.79
C SER A 247 2.02 14.91 4.39
N GLN A 248 3.16 15.00 3.67
CA GLN A 248 3.25 15.55 2.30
C GLN A 248 2.72 16.99 2.19
N GLY A 249 2.87 17.75 3.28
CA GLY A 249 2.58 19.18 3.32
C GLY A 249 3.69 20.02 2.69
N VAL A 250 3.51 21.34 2.76
CA VAL A 250 4.44 22.33 2.21
C VAL A 250 5.84 22.23 2.84
N ASN A 251 5.91 21.90 4.14
CA ASN A 251 7.18 21.80 4.85
C ASN A 251 7.96 20.56 4.39
N GLU A 252 7.29 19.43 4.26
CA GLU A 252 7.85 18.16 3.84
C GLU A 252 8.43 18.23 2.42
N ILE A 253 7.79 19.00 1.52
CA ILE A 253 8.32 19.24 0.16
C ILE A 253 9.72 19.85 0.22
N ASN A 254 9.90 20.88 1.05
CA ASN A 254 11.19 21.57 1.17
C ASN A 254 12.23 20.74 1.94
N ILE A 255 11.81 19.89 2.87
CA ILE A 255 12.72 19.07 3.69
C ILE A 255 13.19 17.82 2.92
N PHE A 256 12.30 17.15 2.19
CA PHE A 256 12.61 15.87 1.55
C PHE A 256 12.89 16.02 0.05
N LEU A 257 11.94 16.57 -0.74
CA LEU A 257 12.09 16.61 -2.20
C LEU A 257 13.28 17.45 -2.66
N ALA A 258 13.66 18.50 -1.91
CA ALA A 258 14.84 19.31 -2.19
C ALA A 258 16.16 18.57 -1.98
N ASN A 259 16.18 17.52 -1.16
CA ASN A 259 17.37 16.78 -0.77
C ASN A 259 17.53 15.45 -1.51
N ILE A 260 16.51 15.00 -2.25
CA ILE A 260 16.56 13.79 -3.08
C ILE A 260 17.29 14.11 -4.40
N LYS A 261 18.28 13.29 -4.76
CA LYS A 261 19.07 13.46 -6.00
C LYS A 261 18.36 12.89 -7.23
N ASP A 262 17.52 11.87 -7.05
CA ASP A 262 16.73 11.27 -8.12
C ASP A 262 15.66 12.24 -8.68
N THR A 263 16.05 13.00 -9.70
CA THR A 263 15.19 14.00 -10.35
C THR A 263 13.96 13.38 -11.02
N ASN A 264 14.06 12.14 -11.50
CA ASN A 264 12.95 11.46 -12.16
C ASN A 264 11.86 11.08 -11.15
N PHE A 265 12.28 10.57 -9.99
CA PHE A 265 11.36 10.32 -8.87
C PHE A 265 10.70 11.62 -8.39
N VAL A 266 11.48 12.67 -8.18
CA VAL A 266 10.94 13.95 -7.70
C VAL A 266 9.94 14.54 -8.69
N LEU A 267 10.23 14.47 -9.99
CA LEU A 267 9.34 14.95 -11.04
C LEU A 267 8.07 14.11 -11.15
N SER A 268 8.18 12.78 -11.08
CA SER A 268 7.01 11.90 -11.12
C SER A 268 6.09 12.13 -9.92
N GLU A 269 6.64 12.39 -8.75
CA GLU A 269 5.88 12.77 -7.56
C GLU A 269 5.16 14.12 -7.75
N CYS A 270 5.81 15.11 -8.37
CA CYS A 270 5.18 16.39 -8.68
C CYS A 270 4.01 16.29 -9.67
N VAL A 271 4.10 15.36 -10.62
CA VAL A 271 3.06 15.12 -11.63
C VAL A 271 1.93 14.27 -11.06
N HIS A 272 2.22 13.12 -10.47
CA HIS A 272 1.23 12.09 -10.16
C HIS A 272 0.58 12.26 -8.78
N ARG A 273 1.24 12.88 -7.81
CA ARG A 273 0.68 13.04 -6.47
C ARG A 273 -0.23 14.28 -6.40
N VAL A 274 -1.22 14.19 -5.51
CA VAL A 274 -2.05 15.32 -5.09
C VAL A 274 -1.83 15.51 -3.60
N GLY A 275 -1.34 16.70 -3.21
CA GLY A 275 -1.14 17.06 -1.81
C GLY A 275 -2.44 17.06 -1.00
N PRO A 276 -2.37 16.90 0.34
CA PRO A 276 -3.53 16.80 1.21
C PRO A 276 -4.34 18.11 1.33
N THR A 277 -3.70 19.25 1.06
CA THR A 277 -4.29 20.59 1.14
C THR A 277 -4.07 21.35 -0.16
N GLU A 278 -4.87 22.39 -0.39
CA GLU A 278 -4.71 23.29 -1.54
C GLU A 278 -3.28 23.86 -1.61
N ASP A 279 -2.78 24.36 -0.48
CA ASP A 279 -1.44 24.93 -0.39
C ASP A 279 -0.35 23.90 -0.69
N ALA A 280 -0.53 22.64 -0.25
CA ALA A 280 0.39 21.56 -0.57
C ALA A 280 0.40 21.24 -2.06
N VAL A 281 -0.77 21.20 -2.73
CA VAL A 281 -0.85 21.03 -4.19
C VAL A 281 -0.18 22.19 -4.91
N LYS A 282 -0.47 23.44 -4.52
CA LYS A 282 0.15 24.63 -5.11
C LYS A 282 1.67 24.61 -4.95
N ALA A 283 2.16 24.26 -3.75
CA ALA A 283 3.58 24.15 -3.47
C ALA A 283 4.25 23.04 -4.29
N LEU A 284 3.61 21.87 -4.43
CA LEU A 284 4.14 20.75 -5.20
C LEU A 284 4.23 21.08 -6.70
N LEU A 285 3.18 21.68 -7.26
CA LEU A 285 3.18 22.13 -8.66
C LEU A 285 4.23 23.22 -8.89
N ALA A 286 4.34 24.20 -7.98
CA ALA A 286 5.36 25.26 -8.07
C ALA A 286 6.78 24.70 -7.97
N TYR A 287 7.00 23.71 -7.09
CA TYR A 287 8.27 23.01 -6.96
C TYR A 287 8.63 22.27 -8.26
N GLY A 288 7.67 21.56 -8.86
CA GLY A 288 7.84 20.89 -10.16
C GLY A 288 8.19 21.86 -11.29
N LEU A 289 7.58 23.05 -11.32
CA LEU A 289 7.96 24.09 -12.29
C LEU A 289 9.40 24.58 -12.07
N ARG A 290 9.80 24.80 -10.81
CA ARG A 290 11.16 25.27 -10.49
C ARG A 290 12.25 24.29 -10.92
N ILE A 291 12.07 22.99 -10.67
CA ILE A 291 13.09 21.99 -11.05
C ILE A 291 13.19 21.81 -12.57
N THR A 292 12.09 22.03 -13.29
CA THR A 292 12.06 21.89 -14.76
C THR A 292 12.53 23.13 -15.52
N ASP A 293 12.78 24.26 -14.85
CA ASP A 293 13.18 25.52 -15.49
C ASP A 293 14.52 25.45 -16.24
N HIS A 294 15.40 24.51 -15.87
CA HIS A 294 16.72 24.33 -16.49
C HIS A 294 16.67 23.62 -17.85
N HIS A 295 15.54 23.01 -18.24
CA HIS A 295 15.40 22.19 -19.45
C HIS A 295 14.74 22.93 -20.63
N ARG A 296 14.97 24.24 -20.73
CA ARG A 296 14.50 25.09 -21.83
C ARG A 296 15.01 24.58 -23.17
N PHE A 297 14.28 24.91 -24.24
CA PHE A 297 14.78 24.68 -25.59
C PHE A 297 16.07 25.48 -25.80
N SER A 298 17.16 24.79 -26.15
CA SER A 298 18.42 25.42 -26.56
C SER A 298 18.51 25.43 -28.09
N GLU A 299 19.31 26.33 -28.66
CA GLU A 299 19.52 26.41 -30.11
C GLU A 299 20.53 25.39 -30.65
N VAL A 300 21.37 24.81 -29.78
CA VAL A 300 22.55 24.02 -30.17
C VAL A 300 22.38 22.52 -29.88
N ASP A 301 21.58 22.16 -28.87
CA ASP A 301 21.32 20.77 -28.49
C ASP A 301 19.80 20.53 -28.46
N ASP A 302 19.20 20.25 -29.63
CA ASP A 302 18.02 19.37 -29.67
C ASP A 302 18.57 17.94 -29.54
N ASP A 303 19.05 17.61 -28.34
CA ASP A 303 19.41 16.25 -27.97
C ASP A 303 18.13 15.42 -28.06
N ASP A 304 18.09 14.45 -28.96
CA ASP A 304 16.98 13.50 -29.15
C ASP A 304 16.79 12.56 -27.94
N SER A 305 17.39 12.87 -26.79
CA SER A 305 17.26 12.09 -25.58
C SER A 305 15.82 12.14 -25.08
N SER A 306 15.19 10.97 -25.01
CA SER A 306 13.81 10.79 -24.50
C SER A 306 13.59 11.47 -23.15
N LYS A 307 14.61 11.42 -22.29
CA LYS A 307 14.58 12.00 -20.93
C LYS A 307 14.32 13.51 -20.92
N VAL A 308 14.91 14.27 -21.84
CA VAL A 308 14.70 15.74 -21.87
C VAL A 308 13.26 16.05 -22.30
N TRP A 309 12.72 15.27 -23.24
CA TRP A 309 11.34 15.39 -23.66
C TRP A 309 10.35 14.98 -22.56
N ASP A 310 10.64 13.95 -21.78
CA ASP A 310 9.85 13.55 -20.62
C ASP A 310 9.74 14.68 -19.59
N VAL A 311 10.86 15.38 -19.33
CA VAL A 311 10.88 16.53 -18.42
C VAL A 311 10.02 17.69 -18.93
N ARG A 312 10.12 17.99 -20.23
CA ARG A 312 9.32 19.05 -20.86
C ARG A 312 7.82 18.68 -20.87
N LEU A 313 7.49 17.41 -21.13
CA LEU A 313 6.11 16.92 -21.08
C LEU A 313 5.53 17.01 -19.66
N ALA A 314 6.31 16.62 -18.64
CA ALA A 314 5.93 16.77 -17.25
C ALA A 314 5.69 18.23 -16.86
N ARG A 315 6.52 19.17 -17.32
CA ARG A 315 6.29 20.61 -17.12
C ARG A 315 4.94 21.07 -17.69
N LEU A 316 4.63 20.64 -18.93
CA LEU A 316 3.36 20.96 -19.57
C LEU A 316 2.16 20.37 -18.78
N GLN A 317 2.29 19.13 -18.28
CA GLN A 317 1.29 18.50 -17.42
C GLN A 317 1.10 19.25 -16.10
N ILE A 318 2.17 19.71 -15.47
CA ILE A 318 2.13 20.51 -14.25
C ILE A 318 1.37 21.82 -14.49
N PHE A 319 1.62 22.50 -15.62
CA PHE A 319 0.82 23.67 -16.00
C PHE A 319 -0.65 23.36 -16.20
N GLN A 320 -0.98 22.26 -16.89
CA GLN A 320 -2.37 21.83 -17.03
C GLN A 320 -3.03 21.58 -15.67
N PHE A 321 -2.37 20.88 -14.74
CA PHE A 321 -2.91 20.63 -13.41
C PHE A 321 -3.07 21.91 -12.60
N ARG A 322 -2.14 22.87 -12.74
CA ARG A 322 -2.27 24.20 -12.13
C ARG A 322 -3.49 24.95 -12.66
N ASP A 323 -3.68 25.00 -13.97
CA ASP A 323 -4.82 25.65 -14.61
C ASP A 323 -6.15 24.97 -14.20
N ARG A 324 -6.14 23.62 -14.10
CA ARG A 324 -7.27 22.84 -13.58
C ARG A 324 -7.54 23.08 -12.10
N LEU A 325 -6.52 23.30 -11.27
CA LEU A 325 -6.69 23.59 -9.84
C LEU A 325 -7.43 24.91 -9.63
N GLU A 326 -6.97 25.97 -10.29
CA GLU A 326 -7.62 27.28 -10.23
C GLU A 326 -9.08 27.22 -10.72
N THR A 327 -9.34 26.40 -11.75
CA THR A 327 -10.70 26.16 -12.26
C THR A 327 -11.55 25.41 -11.24
N PHE A 328 -11.02 24.32 -10.66
CA PHE A 328 -11.71 23.51 -9.66
C PHE A 328 -12.09 24.34 -8.43
N LEU A 329 -11.14 25.13 -7.91
CA LEU A 329 -11.37 26.01 -6.77
C LEU A 329 -12.45 27.05 -7.08
N GLY A 330 -12.40 27.66 -8.27
CA GLY A 330 -13.42 28.63 -8.66
C GLY A 330 -14.82 28.01 -8.81
N ILE A 331 -14.93 26.78 -9.32
CA ILE A 331 -16.22 26.06 -9.43
C ILE A 331 -16.77 25.73 -8.04
N ASN A 332 -15.89 25.34 -7.12
CA ASN A 332 -16.26 24.92 -5.77
C ASN A 332 -16.20 26.06 -4.72
N MET A 333 -16.20 27.32 -5.16
CA MET A 333 -16.22 28.49 -4.28
C MET A 333 -15.08 28.50 -3.24
N GLY A 334 -13.88 28.06 -3.65
CA GLY A 334 -12.68 27.97 -2.82
C GLY A 334 -12.60 26.72 -1.95
N ARG A 335 -13.54 25.78 -2.04
CA ARG A 335 -13.48 24.52 -1.29
C ARG A 335 -12.59 23.52 -2.01
N PHE A 336 -11.59 23.01 -1.32
CA PHE A 336 -10.67 22.01 -1.83
C PHE A 336 -10.99 20.61 -1.26
N SER A 337 -11.09 19.62 -2.14
CA SER A 337 -11.18 18.21 -1.80
C SER A 337 -10.19 17.43 -2.64
N VAL A 338 -9.28 16.71 -1.97
CA VAL A 338 -8.23 15.91 -2.62
C VAL A 338 -8.84 14.89 -3.58
N GLN A 339 -9.90 14.21 -3.14
CA GLN A 339 -10.54 13.14 -3.91
C GLN A 339 -11.21 13.67 -5.19
N GLU A 340 -11.93 14.78 -5.07
CA GLU A 340 -12.63 15.38 -6.21
C GLU A 340 -11.65 16.03 -7.19
N TYR A 341 -10.65 16.76 -6.69
CA TYR A 341 -9.63 17.36 -7.55
C TYR A 341 -8.78 16.30 -8.26
N SER A 342 -8.46 15.19 -7.59
CA SER A 342 -7.72 14.07 -8.21
C SER A 342 -8.45 13.50 -9.43
N LYS A 343 -9.79 13.45 -9.39
CA LYS A 343 -10.62 13.05 -10.53
C LYS A 343 -10.71 14.16 -11.58
N PHE A 344 -10.97 15.40 -11.15
CA PHE A 344 -11.17 16.54 -12.05
C PHE A 344 -9.92 16.88 -12.89
N ARG A 345 -8.72 16.77 -12.31
CA ARG A 345 -7.48 17.19 -12.99
C ARG A 345 -7.11 16.32 -14.20
N ILE A 346 -7.55 15.05 -14.20
CA ILE A 346 -7.32 14.08 -15.29
C ILE A 346 -8.54 13.91 -16.20
N MET A 347 -9.71 14.39 -15.80
CA MET A 347 -10.94 14.31 -16.60
C MET A 347 -10.85 15.22 -17.84
N PRO A 348 -11.21 14.72 -19.04
CA PRO A 348 -11.37 15.57 -20.23
C PRO A 348 -12.29 16.76 -19.94
N ILE A 349 -11.90 17.95 -20.39
CA ILE A 349 -12.60 19.18 -20.00
C ILE A 349 -14.03 19.24 -20.55
N ASN A 350 -14.26 18.63 -21.72
CA ASN A 350 -15.58 18.49 -22.34
C ASN A 350 -16.50 17.61 -21.49
N GLU A 351 -16.02 16.47 -20.97
CA GLU A 351 -16.80 15.61 -20.07
C GLU A 351 -17.16 16.34 -18.77
N ALA A 352 -16.21 17.09 -18.21
CA ALA A 352 -16.47 17.92 -17.04
C ALA A 352 -17.54 18.99 -17.31
N ALA A 353 -17.54 19.57 -18.51
CA ALA A 353 -18.53 20.57 -18.92
C ALA A 353 -19.93 19.95 -19.11
N VAL A 354 -20.02 18.78 -19.74
CA VAL A 354 -21.27 18.02 -19.90
C VAL A 354 -21.85 17.68 -18.52
N ALA A 355 -21.07 17.14 -17.59
CA ALA A 355 -21.54 16.82 -16.25
C ALA A 355 -22.06 18.05 -15.46
N LEU A 356 -21.45 19.23 -15.66
CA LEU A 356 -21.93 20.48 -15.08
C LEU A 356 -23.22 20.99 -15.75
N ALA A 357 -23.35 20.79 -17.06
CA ALA A 357 -24.55 21.13 -17.82
C ALA A 357 -25.74 20.25 -17.38
N GLU A 358 -25.56 18.93 -17.34
CA GLU A 358 -26.58 17.95 -16.92
C GLU A 358 -27.08 18.21 -15.49
N SER A 359 -26.18 18.63 -14.60
CA SER A 359 -26.54 18.98 -13.22
C SER A 359 -27.15 20.38 -13.05
N GLY A 360 -27.33 21.14 -14.13
CA GLY A 360 -27.91 22.49 -14.10
C GLY A 360 -27.04 23.55 -13.40
N LYS A 361 -25.74 23.27 -13.17
CA LYS A 361 -24.81 24.18 -12.47
C LYS A 361 -24.27 25.25 -13.41
N ILE A 362 -25.15 26.12 -13.90
CA ILE A 362 -24.84 27.12 -14.94
C ILE A 362 -23.69 28.07 -14.55
N GLY A 363 -23.59 28.46 -13.28
CA GLY A 363 -22.51 29.32 -12.79
C GLY A 363 -21.12 28.67 -12.91
N ALA A 364 -21.03 27.38 -12.56
CA ALA A 364 -19.81 26.60 -12.71
C ALA A 364 -19.45 26.39 -14.18
N LEU A 365 -20.46 26.08 -15.01
CA LEU A 365 -20.29 25.93 -16.46
C LEU A 365 -19.77 27.22 -17.12
N ASN A 366 -20.31 28.39 -16.73
CA ASN A 366 -19.83 29.69 -17.21
C ASN A 366 -18.36 29.94 -16.86
N LEU A 367 -17.96 29.60 -15.64
CA LEU A 367 -16.56 29.71 -15.24
C LEU A 367 -15.66 28.79 -16.07
N LEU A 368 -16.14 27.57 -16.36
CA LEU A 368 -15.41 26.59 -17.15
C LEU A 368 -15.22 27.08 -18.60
N PHE A 369 -16.25 27.65 -19.24
CA PHE A 369 -16.13 28.32 -20.55
C PHE A 369 -15.18 29.53 -20.54
N LYS A 370 -15.15 30.31 -19.46
CA LYS A 370 -14.22 31.43 -19.32
C LYS A 370 -12.77 31.00 -19.14
N ARG A 371 -12.53 29.88 -18.45
CA ARG A 371 -11.19 29.37 -18.12
C ARG A 371 -10.62 28.44 -19.19
N HIS A 372 -11.46 27.66 -19.87
CA HIS A 372 -11.08 26.69 -20.91
C HIS A 372 -11.78 26.93 -22.27
N PRO A 373 -11.71 28.17 -22.79
CA PRO A 373 -12.50 28.60 -23.93
C PRO A 373 -12.12 27.89 -25.24
N TYR A 374 -10.83 27.64 -25.48
CA TYR A 374 -10.37 27.03 -26.72
C TYR A 374 -10.56 25.51 -26.70
N SER A 375 -10.32 24.88 -25.56
CA SER A 375 -10.54 23.42 -25.43
C SER A 375 -12.01 23.03 -25.53
N LEU A 376 -12.94 23.89 -25.10
CA LEU A 376 -14.39 23.63 -25.18
C LEU A 376 -15.03 24.10 -26.48
N SER A 377 -14.39 24.97 -27.24
CA SER A 377 -14.93 25.55 -28.47
C SER A 377 -15.52 24.50 -29.43
N PRO A 378 -14.86 23.34 -29.67
CA PRO A 378 -15.42 22.28 -30.52
C PRO A 378 -16.68 21.59 -29.97
N PHE A 379 -16.87 21.63 -28.66
CA PHE A 379 -17.91 20.89 -27.94
C PHE A 379 -19.02 21.81 -27.43
N VAL A 380 -19.00 23.11 -27.77
CA VAL A 380 -19.92 24.11 -27.20
C VAL A 380 -21.40 23.74 -27.41
N LEU A 381 -21.76 23.25 -28.59
CA LEU A 381 -23.14 22.87 -28.91
C LEU A 381 -23.57 21.60 -28.19
N GLU A 382 -22.66 20.62 -28.07
CA GLU A 382 -22.91 19.37 -27.33
C GLU A 382 -23.13 19.66 -25.84
N VAL A 383 -22.22 20.41 -25.23
CA VAL A 383 -22.29 20.78 -23.81
C VAL A 383 -23.58 21.55 -23.49
N LEU A 384 -23.98 22.50 -24.34
CA LEU A 384 -25.20 23.28 -24.10
C LEU A 384 -26.47 22.46 -24.36
N ALA A 385 -26.43 21.46 -25.24
CA ALA A 385 -27.53 20.53 -25.46
C ALA A 385 -27.77 19.62 -24.24
N SER A 386 -26.75 19.37 -23.42
CA SER A 386 -26.86 18.58 -22.18
C SER A 386 -27.51 19.33 -21.01
N ILE A 387 -27.78 20.64 -21.12
CA ILE A 387 -28.54 21.37 -20.11
C ILE A 387 -29.98 20.81 -20.09
N PRO A 388 -30.61 20.51 -18.95
CA PRO A 388 -31.99 20.04 -18.95
C PRO A 388 -32.96 21.08 -19.54
N GLU A 389 -33.96 20.63 -20.30
CA GLU A 389 -34.96 21.47 -20.98
C GLU A 389 -35.80 22.31 -20.01
N THR A 390 -35.91 21.85 -18.76
CA THR A 390 -36.62 22.50 -17.67
C THR A 390 -35.87 23.69 -17.06
N VAL A 391 -34.58 23.87 -17.37
CA VAL A 391 -33.80 25.01 -16.88
C VAL A 391 -34.20 26.26 -17.68
N PRO A 392 -34.60 27.38 -17.03
CA PRO A 392 -34.96 28.60 -17.73
C PRO A 392 -33.79 29.17 -18.55
N VAL A 393 -34.05 29.50 -19.81
CA VAL A 393 -33.03 29.99 -20.75
C VAL A 393 -32.34 31.26 -20.25
N GLN A 394 -33.06 32.10 -19.53
CA GLN A 394 -32.55 33.34 -18.96
C GLN A 394 -31.36 33.11 -18.02
N MET A 395 -31.28 31.93 -17.38
CA MET A 395 -30.18 31.60 -16.49
C MET A 395 -28.87 31.34 -17.23
N TYR A 396 -28.93 30.82 -18.45
CA TYR A 396 -27.76 30.44 -19.25
C TYR A 396 -27.63 31.19 -20.58
N GLY A 397 -28.50 32.17 -20.86
CA GLY A 397 -28.51 32.93 -22.11
C GLY A 397 -27.19 33.65 -22.43
N GLN A 398 -26.38 33.96 -21.41
CA GLN A 398 -25.03 34.49 -21.60
C GLN A 398 -24.06 33.48 -22.24
N LEU A 399 -24.28 32.18 -22.04
CA LEU A 399 -23.46 31.07 -22.57
C LEU A 399 -23.83 30.71 -24.00
N LEU A 400 -25.02 31.11 -24.45
CA LEU A 400 -25.52 30.79 -25.77
C LEU A 400 -24.59 31.34 -26.87
N PRO A 401 -24.21 30.51 -27.85
CA PRO A 401 -23.25 30.88 -28.88
C PRO A 401 -23.87 31.86 -29.86
N GLY A 402 -23.11 32.90 -30.21
CA GLY A 402 -23.41 33.81 -31.31
C GLY A 402 -22.63 33.47 -32.58
N ARG A 403 -22.68 34.37 -33.56
CA ARG A 403 -21.97 34.19 -34.85
C ARG A 403 -20.46 34.12 -34.74
N SER A 404 -19.89 34.75 -33.72
CA SER A 404 -18.45 34.81 -33.51
C SER A 404 -18.08 34.32 -32.12
N PHE A 405 -16.84 33.85 -32.02
CA PHE A 405 -16.24 33.49 -30.75
C PHE A 405 -16.26 34.67 -29.77
N PRO A 406 -16.48 34.43 -28.45
CA PRO A 406 -16.57 35.49 -27.46
C PRO A 406 -15.34 36.41 -27.46
N SER A 407 -15.57 37.72 -27.56
CA SER A 407 -14.53 38.74 -27.42
C SER A 407 -14.15 38.96 -25.95
N GLY A 408 -12.86 39.14 -25.65
CA GLY A 408 -12.39 39.44 -24.29
C GLY A 408 -12.00 38.21 -23.45
N VAL A 409 -11.86 37.05 -24.08
CA VAL A 409 -11.35 35.84 -23.44
C VAL A 409 -9.85 35.98 -23.18
N SER A 410 -9.47 36.09 -21.91
CA SER A 410 -8.08 36.18 -21.49
C SER A 410 -7.54 34.80 -21.11
N VAL A 411 -6.47 34.39 -21.79
CA VAL A 411 -5.66 33.22 -21.41
C VAL A 411 -4.42 33.72 -20.68
N ARG A 412 -3.88 32.90 -19.77
CA ARG A 412 -2.60 33.19 -19.13
C ARG A 412 -1.47 33.39 -20.16
N GLN A 413 -0.38 33.98 -19.70
CA GLN A 413 0.84 34.08 -20.50
C GLN A 413 1.42 32.69 -20.81
N ASP A 414 1.94 32.59 -22.03
CA ASP A 414 2.57 31.37 -22.55
C ASP A 414 3.86 31.08 -21.77
N ASP A 415 4.08 29.81 -21.44
CA ASP A 415 5.37 29.31 -20.99
C ASP A 415 6.22 28.87 -22.19
N TRP A 416 7.54 28.90 -22.05
CA TRP A 416 8.47 28.49 -23.11
C TRP A 416 8.24 27.05 -23.60
N VAL A 417 7.63 26.19 -22.78
CA VAL A 417 7.31 24.81 -23.15
C VAL A 417 6.16 24.72 -24.16
N GLU A 418 5.31 25.75 -24.24
CA GLU A 418 4.08 25.80 -25.04
C GLU A 418 4.36 26.30 -26.46
N CYS A 419 5.29 25.62 -27.15
CA CYS A 419 5.79 26.03 -28.45
C CYS A 419 5.53 24.99 -29.56
N LYS A 420 5.79 25.39 -30.81
CA LYS A 420 5.64 24.54 -32.01
C LYS A 420 6.38 23.21 -31.89
N LYS A 421 7.60 23.23 -31.33
CA LYS A 421 8.43 22.01 -31.16
C LYS A 421 7.71 20.99 -30.27
N MET A 422 7.14 21.44 -29.16
CA MET A 422 6.41 20.58 -28.22
C MET A 422 5.17 19.95 -28.88
N VAL A 423 4.42 20.72 -29.66
CA VAL A 423 3.24 20.18 -30.37
C VAL A 423 3.62 19.14 -31.41
N ASN A 424 4.68 19.38 -32.17
CA ASN A 424 5.19 18.39 -33.13
C ASN A 424 5.62 17.10 -32.44
N PHE A 425 6.29 17.21 -31.28
CA PHE A 425 6.64 16.06 -30.45
C PHE A 425 5.38 15.30 -30.00
N ILE A 426 4.41 15.97 -29.38
CA ILE A 426 3.15 15.34 -28.91
C ILE A 426 2.44 14.65 -30.08
N ASN A 427 2.27 15.32 -31.23
CA ASN A 427 1.60 14.75 -32.39
C ASN A 427 2.33 13.53 -32.97
N THR A 428 3.66 13.51 -32.93
CA THR A 428 4.45 12.37 -33.38
C THR A 428 4.33 11.21 -32.39
N SER A 429 4.41 11.49 -31.09
CA SER A 429 4.29 10.49 -30.03
C SER A 429 2.89 9.85 -29.98
N VAL A 430 1.82 10.64 -30.19
CA VAL A 430 0.43 10.14 -30.25
C VAL A 430 0.22 9.21 -31.45
N LYS A 431 0.81 9.54 -32.61
CA LYS A 431 0.73 8.68 -33.82
C LYS A 431 1.44 7.34 -33.63
N ASN A 432 2.47 7.29 -32.80
CA ASN A 432 3.24 6.07 -32.53
C ASN A 432 2.57 5.15 -31.48
N HIS A 433 1.31 5.40 -31.10
CA HIS A 433 0.46 4.55 -30.25
C HIS A 433 0.93 4.32 -28.80
N ASP A 434 2.07 4.85 -28.37
CA ASP A 434 2.63 4.57 -27.04
C ASP A 434 2.10 5.46 -25.90
N ILE A 435 1.40 6.57 -26.18
CA ILE A 435 0.95 7.48 -25.11
C ILE A 435 -0.38 8.15 -25.49
N GLN A 436 -1.43 7.92 -24.69
CA GLN A 436 -2.60 8.80 -24.65
C GLN A 436 -2.19 10.14 -23.99
N ILE A 437 -1.40 10.95 -24.69
CA ILE A 437 -1.05 12.30 -24.22
C ILE A 437 -2.30 13.17 -24.35
N GLN A 438 -3.09 13.25 -23.27
CA GLN A 438 -4.24 14.15 -23.16
C GLN A 438 -3.82 15.59 -22.77
N VAL A 439 -2.53 15.91 -22.89
CA VAL A 439 -1.99 17.16 -22.36
C VAL A 439 -2.32 18.31 -23.30
N LYS A 440 -3.24 19.17 -22.87
CA LYS A 440 -3.76 20.31 -23.64
C LYS A 440 -3.94 21.50 -22.71
N THR A 441 -2.95 22.40 -22.69
CA THR A 441 -3.07 23.70 -22.02
C THR A 441 -3.72 24.72 -22.96
N GLU A 442 -4.45 25.69 -22.39
CA GLU A 442 -5.16 26.69 -23.21
C GLU A 442 -4.25 27.49 -24.16
N PRO A 443 -3.04 27.95 -23.75
CA PRO A 443 -2.10 28.58 -24.69
C PRO A 443 -1.75 27.69 -25.88
N LEU A 444 -1.49 26.40 -25.61
CA LEU A 444 -1.12 25.44 -26.65
C LEU A 444 -2.28 25.19 -27.62
N VAL A 445 -3.51 25.01 -27.10
CA VAL A 445 -4.70 24.84 -27.94
C VAL A 445 -4.94 26.07 -28.81
N LYS A 446 -4.87 27.27 -28.21
CA LYS A 446 -5.05 28.55 -28.90
C LYS A 446 -4.15 28.71 -30.12
N HIS A 447 -2.87 28.37 -29.99
CA HIS A 447 -1.88 28.57 -31.06
C HIS A 447 -1.91 27.49 -32.14
N PHE A 448 -2.29 26.25 -31.80
CA PHE A 448 -2.00 25.09 -32.65
C PHE A 448 -3.21 24.28 -33.10
N LEU A 449 -4.32 24.30 -32.36
CA LEU A 449 -5.54 23.60 -32.78
C LEU A 449 -6.46 24.50 -33.63
N GLY A 450 -6.16 25.80 -33.70
CA GLY A 450 -7.00 26.77 -34.40
C GLY A 450 -8.32 27.02 -33.66
N LEU A 451 -8.91 28.18 -33.89
CA LEU A 451 -10.21 28.48 -33.32
C LEU A 451 -11.30 27.74 -34.11
N PHE A 452 -11.86 26.68 -33.54
CA PHE A 452 -13.02 26.00 -34.11
C PHE A 452 -14.30 26.59 -33.53
N TRP A 453 -15.07 27.32 -34.33
CA TRP A 453 -16.36 27.87 -33.92
C TRP A 453 -17.45 27.35 -34.87
N PRO A 454 -18.65 26.97 -34.38
CA PRO A 454 -19.72 26.48 -35.23
C PRO A 454 -20.09 27.49 -36.33
N SER A 455 -20.36 26.97 -37.53
CA SER A 455 -20.86 27.75 -38.65
C SER A 455 -22.28 28.27 -38.39
N ILE A 456 -22.72 29.25 -39.18
CA ILE A 456 -24.07 29.83 -39.06
C ILE A 456 -25.14 28.76 -39.30
N ASP A 457 -24.89 27.83 -40.24
CA ASP A 457 -25.82 26.74 -40.55
C ASP A 457 -25.93 25.74 -39.39
N GLU A 458 -24.79 25.37 -38.78
CA GLU A 458 -24.76 24.50 -37.59
C GLU A 458 -25.45 25.16 -36.39
N LEU A 459 -25.19 26.45 -36.16
CA LEU A 459 -25.86 27.22 -35.09
C LEU A 459 -27.37 27.25 -35.31
N SER A 460 -27.80 27.64 -36.51
CA SER A 460 -29.24 27.76 -36.84
C SER A 460 -29.93 26.42 -36.67
N LYS A 461 -29.33 25.35 -37.18
CA LYS A 461 -29.84 23.99 -36.99
C LYS A 461 -29.93 23.60 -35.52
N TRP A 462 -28.87 23.85 -34.74
CA TRP A 462 -28.85 23.52 -33.32
C TRP A 462 -29.94 24.27 -32.53
N TYR A 463 -30.13 25.57 -32.78
CA TYR A 463 -31.19 26.34 -32.11
C TYR A 463 -32.60 25.82 -32.46
N MET A 464 -32.83 25.47 -33.73
CA MET A 464 -34.12 24.87 -34.15
C MET A 464 -34.34 23.51 -33.49
N ASP A 465 -33.36 22.62 -33.55
CA ASP A 465 -33.45 21.26 -32.98
C ASP A 465 -33.62 21.33 -31.45
N ARG A 466 -32.92 22.25 -30.79
CA ARG A 466 -33.02 22.47 -29.35
C ARG A 466 -34.39 23.02 -28.94
N ALA A 467 -34.91 24.02 -29.66
CA ALA A 467 -36.24 24.56 -29.39
C ALA A 467 -37.34 23.50 -29.58
N ARG A 468 -37.23 22.66 -30.63
CA ARG A 468 -38.15 21.53 -30.83
C ARG A 468 -38.08 20.53 -29.69
N ALA A 469 -36.87 20.13 -29.27
CA ALA A 469 -36.69 19.21 -28.15
C ALA A 469 -37.31 19.74 -26.84
N MET A 470 -37.20 21.05 -26.57
CA MET A 470 -37.79 21.65 -25.38
C MET A 470 -39.32 21.55 -25.38
N ASP A 471 -39.96 21.73 -26.53
CA ASP A 471 -41.40 21.53 -26.69
C ASP A 471 -41.78 20.04 -26.63
N ASP A 472 -41.12 19.21 -27.45
CA ASP A 472 -41.41 17.77 -27.60
C ASP A 472 -41.27 16.99 -26.29
N PHE A 473 -40.25 17.28 -25.47
CA PHE A 473 -39.98 16.53 -24.24
C PHE A 473 -40.56 17.16 -22.98
N SER A 474 -40.68 18.49 -22.92
CA SER A 474 -41.04 19.19 -21.68
C SER A 474 -42.23 20.14 -21.80
N GLY A 475 -42.73 20.39 -23.02
CA GLY A 475 -43.81 21.33 -23.30
C GLY A 475 -43.49 22.78 -22.88
N GLN A 476 -42.20 23.13 -22.77
CA GLN A 476 -41.75 24.42 -22.24
C GLN A 476 -41.67 25.47 -23.35
N LEU A 477 -42.82 25.83 -23.92
CA LEU A 477 -42.88 26.74 -25.07
C LEU A 477 -42.34 28.15 -24.76
N ASP A 478 -42.49 28.61 -23.51
CA ASP A 478 -41.87 29.86 -23.03
C ASP A 478 -40.34 29.82 -23.12
N ASN A 479 -39.74 28.68 -22.80
CA ASN A 479 -38.30 28.49 -22.94
C ASN A 479 -37.90 28.41 -24.41
N CYS A 480 -38.70 27.78 -25.27
CA CYS A 480 -38.46 27.75 -26.72
C CYS A 480 -38.38 29.18 -27.29
N LEU A 481 -39.35 30.03 -26.95
CA LEU A 481 -39.36 31.44 -27.36
C LEU A 481 -38.15 32.18 -26.82
N SER A 482 -37.87 32.03 -25.52
CA SER A 482 -36.73 32.67 -24.88
C SER A 482 -35.41 32.30 -25.57
N LEU A 483 -35.23 31.02 -25.93
CA LEU A 483 -34.05 30.53 -26.64
C LEU A 483 -33.86 31.22 -27.99
N LEU A 484 -34.93 31.30 -28.78
CA LEU A 484 -34.91 31.93 -30.10
C LEU A 484 -34.70 33.45 -30.00
N GLU A 485 -35.30 34.12 -29.02
CA GLU A 485 -35.04 35.55 -28.77
C GLU A 485 -33.56 35.80 -28.45
N PHE A 486 -32.94 34.96 -27.60
CA PHE A 486 -31.51 35.08 -27.32
C PHE A 486 -30.67 34.85 -28.58
N ALA A 487 -30.99 33.85 -29.40
CA ALA A 487 -30.30 33.59 -30.66
C ALA A 487 -30.33 34.80 -31.61
N LEU A 488 -31.51 35.42 -31.75
CA LEU A 488 -31.71 36.64 -32.55
C LEU A 488 -30.90 37.82 -32.00
N ARG A 489 -30.90 38.03 -30.67
CA ARG A 489 -30.08 39.07 -30.00
C ARG A 489 -28.57 38.82 -30.18
N LYS A 490 -28.15 37.56 -30.32
CA LYS A 490 -26.77 37.15 -30.61
C LYS A 490 -26.43 37.20 -32.11
N GLY A 491 -27.37 37.64 -32.95
CA GLY A 491 -27.16 37.97 -34.35
C GLY A 491 -27.53 36.88 -35.34
N ILE A 492 -28.21 35.80 -34.96
CA ILE A 492 -28.57 34.69 -35.86
C ILE A 492 -29.92 35.00 -36.54
N SER A 493 -29.89 35.83 -37.58
CA SER A 493 -31.09 36.30 -38.29
C SER A 493 -31.86 35.22 -39.04
N GLU A 494 -31.21 34.10 -39.36
CA GLU A 494 -31.76 32.95 -40.09
C GLU A 494 -32.95 32.31 -39.35
N LEU A 495 -33.05 32.51 -38.03
CA LEU A 495 -34.11 31.97 -37.18
C LEU A 495 -35.39 32.83 -37.15
N GLN A 496 -35.44 33.97 -37.84
CA GLN A 496 -36.57 34.90 -37.76
C GLN A 496 -37.92 34.27 -38.15
N GLN A 497 -37.96 33.52 -39.25
CA GLN A 497 -39.19 32.85 -39.70
C GLN A 497 -39.64 31.80 -38.67
N PHE A 498 -38.71 30.95 -38.23
CA PHE A 498 -39.02 29.91 -37.25
C PHE A 498 -39.50 30.50 -35.91
N HIS A 499 -38.92 31.62 -35.47
CA HIS A 499 -39.38 32.35 -34.29
C HIS A 499 -40.82 32.88 -34.45
N GLN A 500 -41.19 33.39 -35.63
CA GLN A 500 -42.58 33.81 -35.89
C GLN A 500 -43.56 32.63 -35.83
N ASP A 501 -43.16 31.48 -36.38
CA ASP A 501 -43.98 30.27 -36.34
C ASP A 501 -44.21 29.78 -34.90
N VAL A 502 -43.17 29.78 -34.06
CA VAL A 502 -43.28 29.42 -32.63
C VAL A 502 -44.07 30.45 -31.83
N LEU A 503 -43.95 31.74 -32.12
CA LEU A 503 -44.78 32.79 -31.51
C LEU A 503 -46.26 32.61 -31.81
N TYR A 504 -46.59 32.27 -33.05
CA TYR A 504 -47.98 31.99 -33.43
C TYR A 504 -48.51 30.75 -32.69
N LEU A 505 -47.71 29.68 -32.60
CA LEU A 505 -48.06 28.48 -31.83
C LEU A 505 -48.32 28.82 -30.35
N HIS A 506 -47.46 29.65 -29.74
CA HIS A 506 -47.61 30.11 -28.36
C HIS A 506 -48.90 30.89 -28.16
N GLN A 507 -49.22 31.82 -29.06
CA GLN A 507 -50.49 32.53 -29.03
C GLN A 507 -51.67 31.58 -29.14
N VAL A 508 -51.69 30.64 -30.08
CA VAL A 508 -52.80 29.70 -30.23
C VAL A 508 -53.02 28.87 -28.97
N ILE A 509 -51.95 28.42 -28.31
CA ILE A 509 -52.06 27.55 -27.12
C ILE A 509 -52.51 28.34 -25.88
N TYR A 510 -52.01 29.57 -25.68
CA TYR A 510 -52.23 30.31 -24.43
C TYR A 510 -53.26 31.46 -24.54
N SER A 511 -53.79 31.76 -25.73
CA SER A 511 -54.80 32.81 -25.91
C SER A 511 -56.24 32.33 -25.70
N ASP A 512 -56.48 31.02 -25.68
CA ASP A 512 -57.83 30.41 -25.59
C ASP A 512 -58.36 30.24 -24.14
N ASP A 513 -57.64 30.72 -23.11
CA ASP A 513 -58.06 30.62 -21.70
C ASP A 513 -58.99 31.77 -21.22
N ASN A 514 -59.65 32.48 -22.14
CA ASN A 514 -60.52 33.63 -21.82
C ASN A 514 -62.03 33.42 -22.07
N ASP A 515 -62.50 32.18 -22.25
CA ASP A 515 -63.93 31.86 -22.39
C ASP A 515 -64.59 31.34 -21.10
#